data_AF-C3ZZ42-F1
#
_entry.id   AF-C3ZZ42-F1
#
_cell.length_a   1.000
_cell.length_b   1.000
_cell.length_c   1.000
_cell.angle_alpha   90.00
_cell.angle_beta   90.00
_cell.angle_gamma   90.00
#
_symmetry.space_group_name_H-M   'P 1'
#
loop_
_entity.id
_entity.type
_entity.pdbx_description
1 polymer ?
#
loop_
_entity_poly.entity_id
_entity_poly.type
_entity_poly.pdbx_seq_one_letter_code
_entity_poly.pdbx_strand_id
1 'polypeptide(L)'
;MVGDFMCRVQRLAQGLSVASSVFTLTAIAVDRHRVILHPEKTRMSNRQAIMVIVGSWTAAAIIMIPQLVVCYEKEEKIAEVTFLICGEFWPSKSSQKGYTAALFVLCYLAPLLIITVLYYKIAMRV
;
A
#
# COMPACT_ATOMS: atom_id res chain seq x y z
N MET A 1 -1.61 -24.84 -12.20
CA MET A 1 -2.11 -24.51 -10.85
C MET A 1 -0.95 -24.01 -10.04
N VAL A 2 -1.10 -22.86 -9.39
CA VAL A 2 -0.03 -22.22 -8.59
C VAL A 2 -0.17 -22.61 -7.11
N GLY A 3 -1.36 -23.05 -6.69
CA GLY A 3 -1.68 -23.54 -5.34
C GLY A 3 -2.18 -22.43 -4.42
N ASP A 4 -3.07 -22.77 -3.48
CA ASP A 4 -3.70 -21.82 -2.54
C ASP A 4 -2.70 -20.92 -1.81
N PHE A 5 -1.57 -21.49 -1.39
CA PHE A 5 -0.49 -20.75 -0.75
C PHE A 5 0.05 -19.63 -1.65
N MET A 6 0.35 -19.94 -2.92
CA MET A 6 0.89 -18.94 -3.84
C MET A 6 -0.15 -17.91 -4.25
N CYS A 7 -1.44 -18.29 -4.32
CA CYS A 7 -2.55 -17.34 -4.52
C CYS A 7 -2.56 -16.24 -3.44
N ARG A 8 -2.48 -16.65 -2.17
CA ARG A 8 -2.41 -15.73 -1.01
C ARG A 8 -1.15 -14.87 -1.04
N VAL A 9 0.01 -15.51 -1.24
CA VAL A 9 1.31 -14.83 -1.23
C VAL A 9 1.41 -13.80 -2.36
N GLN A 10 0.93 -14.10 -3.55
CA GLN A 10 0.96 -13.17 -4.68
C GLN A 10 0.16 -11.90 -4.38
N ARG A 11 -1.07 -12.04 -3.85
CA ARG A 11 -1.90 -10.89 -3.48
C ARG A 11 -1.28 -10.07 -2.35
N LEU A 12 -0.75 -10.75 -1.32
CA LEU A 12 -0.06 -10.09 -0.22
C LEU A 12 1.16 -9.30 -0.73
N ALA A 13 2.04 -9.94 -1.51
CA ALA A 13 3.28 -9.35 -2.01
C ALA A 13 3.00 -8.13 -2.90
N GLN A 14 1.98 -8.22 -3.76
CA GLN A 14 1.56 -7.09 -4.59
C GLN A 14 1.13 -5.90 -3.73
N GLY A 15 0.23 -6.10 -2.76
CA GLY A 15 -0.25 -5.00 -1.91
C GLY A 15 0.83 -4.43 -0.99
N LEU A 16 1.69 -5.28 -0.42
CA LEU A 16 2.86 -4.88 0.38
C LEU A 16 3.80 -3.97 -0.41
N SER A 17 4.11 -4.36 -1.65
CA SER A 17 5.02 -3.59 -2.52
C SER A 17 4.43 -2.21 -2.86
N VAL A 18 3.16 -2.16 -3.22
CA VAL A 18 2.47 -0.89 -3.55
C VAL A 18 2.41 0.03 -2.33
N ALA A 19 1.91 -0.46 -1.20
CA ALA A 19 1.75 0.36 0.01
C ALA A 19 3.09 0.86 0.55
N SER A 20 4.10 -0.02 0.65
CA SER A 20 5.43 0.37 1.16
C SER A 20 6.12 1.40 0.25
N SER A 21 5.97 1.28 -1.08
CA SER A 21 6.49 2.24 -2.04
C SER A 21 5.85 3.61 -1.88
N VAL A 22 4.52 3.68 -1.78
CA VAL A 22 3.79 4.95 -1.65
C VAL A 22 4.10 5.64 -0.32
N PHE A 23 4.19 4.89 0.78
CA PHE A 23 4.59 5.45 2.08
C PHE A 23 6.03 5.97 2.06
N THR A 24 6.95 5.24 1.42
CA THR A 24 8.34 5.67 1.24
C THR A 24 8.43 6.95 0.41
N LEU A 25 7.70 7.03 -0.70
CA LEU A 25 7.63 8.24 -1.54
C LEU A 25 7.09 9.45 -0.77
N THR A 26 6.06 9.23 0.05
CA THR A 26 5.49 10.28 0.91
C THR A 26 6.53 10.78 1.92
N ALA A 27 7.28 9.87 2.56
CA ALA A 27 8.33 10.24 3.49
C ALA A 27 9.48 11.00 2.82
N ILE A 28 9.86 10.62 1.60
CA ILE A 28 10.85 11.35 0.79
C ILE A 28 10.35 12.77 0.49
N ALA A 29 9.08 12.94 0.09
CA ALA A 29 8.50 14.24 -0.18
C ALA A 29 8.52 15.14 1.07
N VAL A 30 8.21 14.57 2.24
CA VAL A 30 8.28 15.28 3.54
C VAL A 30 9.70 15.71 3.87
N ASP A 31 10.69 14.83 3.73
CA ASP A 31 12.10 15.16 3.97
C ASP A 31 12.57 16.30 3.06
N ARG A 32 12.27 16.20 1.76
CA ARG A 32 12.63 17.24 0.78
C ARG A 32 11.99 18.58 1.11
N HIS A 33 10.70 18.58 1.44
CA HIS A 33 10.00 19.78 1.84
C HIS A 33 10.63 20.42 3.08
N ARG A 34 10.97 19.62 4.10
CA ARG A 34 11.61 20.11 5.33
C ARG A 34 12.98 20.73 5.07
N VAL A 35 13.82 20.08 4.28
CA VAL A 35 15.19 20.53 4.00
C VAL A 35 15.21 21.80 3.14
N ILE A 36 14.28 21.93 2.20
CA ILE A 36 14.20 23.11 1.31
C ILE A 36 13.66 24.34 2.05
N LEU A 37 12.63 24.16 2.90
CA LEU A 37 12.04 25.28 3.65
C LEU A 37 12.78 25.68 4.91
N HIS A 38 13.52 24.74 5.52
CA HIS A 38 14.28 24.97 6.75
C HIS A 38 15.74 24.55 6.54
N PRO A 39 16.56 25.42 5.91
CA PRO A 39 17.97 25.13 5.65
C PRO A 39 18.76 24.81 6.93
N GLU A 40 18.30 25.30 8.09
CA GLU A 40 18.88 25.00 9.40
C GLU A 40 18.65 23.54 9.85
N LYS A 41 17.71 22.82 9.25
CA LYS A 41 17.41 21.41 9.59
C LYS A 41 18.25 20.48 8.72
N THR A 42 18.95 19.56 9.38
CA THR A 42 19.72 18.52 8.71
C THR A 42 18.81 17.53 7.98
N ARG A 43 19.30 16.99 6.86
CA ARG A 43 18.65 15.90 6.13
C ARG A 43 18.40 14.71 7.06
N MET A 44 17.39 13.90 6.73
CA MET A 44 17.16 12.64 7.41
C MET A 44 18.44 11.81 7.54
N SER A 45 18.80 11.47 8.77
CA SER A 45 19.91 10.57 9.07
C SER A 45 19.62 9.14 8.60
N ASN A 46 20.67 8.34 8.37
CA ASN A 46 20.52 6.92 7.99
C ASN A 46 19.64 6.14 8.97
N ARG A 47 19.76 6.41 10.28
CA ARG A 47 18.92 5.77 11.31
C ARG A 47 17.45 6.11 11.12
N GLN A 48 17.12 7.38 10.84
CA GLN A 48 15.75 7.79 10.57
C GLN A 48 15.21 7.20 9.27
N ALA A 49 16.03 7.12 8.22
CA ALA A 49 15.65 6.49 6.96
C ALA A 49 15.30 5.01 7.16
N ILE A 50 16.13 4.26 7.90
CA ILE A 50 15.86 2.86 8.23
C ILE A 50 14.55 2.73 9.03
N MET A 51 14.32 3.60 10.03
CA MET A 51 13.07 3.58 10.81
C MET A 51 11.84 3.84 9.93
N VAL A 52 11.93 4.78 8.99
CA VAL A 52 10.85 5.07 8.03
C VAL A 52 10.58 3.87 7.13
N ILE A 53 11.62 3.21 6.62
CA ILE A 53 11.47 2.03 5.77
C ILE A 53 10.80 0.90 6.56
N VAL A 54 11.33 0.54 7.72
CA VAL A 54 10.76 -0.53 8.57
C VAL A 54 9.31 -0.20 8.96
N GLY A 55 9.04 1.05 9.33
CA GLY A 55 7.69 1.52 9.65
C GLY A 55 6.73 1.40 8.46
N SER A 56 7.18 1.77 7.26
CA SER A 56 6.38 1.67 6.02
C SER A 56 6.02 0.23 5.69
N TRP A 57 6.99 -0.69 5.79
CA TRP A 57 6.75 -2.12 5.58
C TRP A 57 5.81 -2.69 6.64
N THR A 58 5.97 -2.30 7.91
CA THR A 58 5.11 -2.74 9.01
C THR A 58 3.67 -2.26 8.81
N ALA A 59 3.47 -0.98 8.48
CA ALA A 59 2.15 -0.42 8.19
C ALA A 59 1.49 -1.10 6.99
N ALA A 60 2.25 -1.32 5.90
CA ALA A 60 1.78 -2.05 4.73
C ALA A 60 1.34 -3.48 5.10
N ALA A 61 2.13 -4.18 5.92
CA ALA A 61 1.80 -5.53 6.37
C ALA A 61 0.48 -5.55 7.15
N ILE A 62 0.31 -4.65 8.12
CA ILE A 62 -0.91 -4.54 8.92
C ILE A 62 -2.14 -4.31 8.04
N ILE A 63 -2.06 -3.38 7.08
CA ILE A 63 -3.16 -3.06 6.16
C ILE A 63 -3.52 -4.26 5.28
N MET A 64 -2.54 -5.08 4.90
CA MET A 64 -2.72 -6.23 4.01
C MET A 64 -3.10 -7.54 4.74
N ILE A 65 -3.11 -7.60 6.08
CA ILE A 65 -3.49 -8.80 6.84
C ILE A 65 -4.84 -9.39 6.39
N PRO A 66 -5.94 -8.61 6.22
CA PRO A 66 -7.22 -9.17 5.81
C PRO A 66 -7.17 -9.94 4.49
N GLN A 67 -6.27 -9.53 3.58
CA GLN A 67 -6.08 -10.16 2.28
C GLN A 67 -5.62 -11.63 2.39
N LEU A 68 -4.91 -11.99 3.47
CA LEU A 68 -4.52 -13.38 3.73
C LEU A 68 -5.73 -14.28 4.02
N VAL A 69 -6.79 -13.71 4.58
CA VAL A 69 -8.00 -14.46 4.96
C VAL A 69 -8.96 -14.55 3.79
N VAL A 70 -9.19 -13.43 3.09
CA VAL A 70 -10.19 -13.36 2.01
C VAL A 70 -9.67 -13.88 0.67
N CYS A 71 -8.36 -13.93 0.46
CA CYS A 71 -7.81 -14.47 -0.77
C CYS A 71 -7.54 -15.96 -0.60
N TYR A 72 -8.09 -16.76 -1.50
CA TYR A 72 -7.82 -18.20 -1.56
C TYR A 72 -8.18 -18.74 -2.95
N GLU A 73 -7.75 -19.97 -3.19
CA GLU A 73 -8.08 -20.72 -4.39
C GLU A 73 -9.41 -21.45 -4.20
N LYS A 74 -10.34 -21.30 -5.15
CA LYS A 74 -11.68 -21.91 -5.09
C LYS A 74 -12.07 -22.45 -6.46
N GLU A 75 -12.73 -23.60 -6.46
CA GLU A 75 -13.39 -24.13 -7.65
C GLU A 75 -14.66 -23.34 -7.97
N GLU A 76 -14.76 -22.88 -9.20
CA GLU A 76 -15.94 -22.22 -9.76
C GLU A 76 -16.37 -22.95 -11.04
N LYS A 77 -17.66 -23.20 -11.17
CA LYS A 77 -18.24 -23.84 -12.35
C LYS A 77 -18.70 -22.77 -13.33
N ILE A 78 -18.10 -22.74 -14.52
CA ILE A 78 -18.47 -21.83 -15.61
C ILE A 78 -18.79 -22.67 -16.83
N ALA A 79 -20.05 -22.60 -17.30
CA ALA A 79 -20.53 -23.27 -18.52
C ALA A 79 -20.09 -24.74 -18.62
N GLU A 80 -20.43 -25.55 -17.61
CA GLU A 80 -20.13 -26.98 -17.46
C GLU A 80 -18.66 -27.37 -17.21
N VAL A 81 -17.74 -26.42 -17.21
CA VAL A 81 -16.33 -26.65 -16.88
C VAL A 81 -16.02 -26.13 -15.48
N THR A 82 -15.39 -26.96 -14.65
CA THR A 82 -14.86 -26.54 -13.34
C THR A 82 -13.50 -25.89 -13.53
N PHE A 83 -13.38 -24.62 -13.13
CA PHE A 83 -12.13 -23.88 -13.10
C PHE A 83 -11.68 -23.68 -11.66
N LEU A 84 -10.38 -23.75 -11.45
CA LEU A 84 -9.76 -23.40 -10.18
C LEU A 84 -9.29 -21.96 -10.25
N ILE A 85 -9.94 -21.07 -9.52
CA ILE A 85 -9.68 -19.62 -9.58
C ILE A 85 -9.05 -19.12 -8.27
N CYS A 86 -8.08 -18.23 -8.41
CA CYS A 86 -7.54 -17.44 -7.30
C CYS A 86 -8.31 -16.13 -7.20
N GLY A 87 -9.08 -15.96 -6.12
CA GLY A 87 -10.02 -14.85 -5.98
C GLY A 87 -10.04 -14.25 -4.58
N GLU A 88 -10.74 -13.12 -4.45
CA GLU A 88 -11.12 -12.56 -3.16
C GLU A 88 -12.56 -12.94 -2.84
N PHE A 89 -12.76 -13.64 -1.74
CA PHE A 89 -14.06 -14.10 -1.29
C PHE A 89 -14.39 -13.43 0.04
N TRP A 90 -15.13 -12.33 -0.07
CA TRP A 90 -15.54 -11.53 1.08
C TRP A 90 -16.85 -12.05 1.69
N PRO A 91 -17.00 -11.99 3.03
CA PRO A 91 -18.24 -12.43 3.70
C PRO A 91 -19.45 -11.56 3.33
N SER A 92 -19.23 -10.30 2.96
CA SER A 92 -20.26 -9.40 2.46
C SER A 92 -19.71 -8.42 1.44
N LYS A 93 -20.57 -7.94 0.53
CA LYS A 93 -20.23 -6.88 -0.43
C LYS A 93 -19.90 -5.55 0.26
N SER A 94 -20.50 -5.28 1.42
CA SER A 94 -20.21 -4.09 2.22
C SER A 94 -18.80 -4.13 2.79
N SER A 95 -18.35 -5.28 3.31
CA SER A 95 -16.98 -5.48 3.80
C SER A 95 -15.96 -5.30 2.68
N GLN A 96 -16.22 -5.89 1.50
CA GLN A 96 -15.37 -5.71 0.32
C GLN A 96 -15.23 -4.24 -0.04
N LYS A 97 -16.36 -3.53 -0.23
CA LYS A 97 -16.35 -2.11 -0.59
C LYS A 97 -15.65 -1.25 0.47
N GLY A 98 -15.92 -1.50 1.76
CA GLY A 98 -15.31 -0.78 2.86
C GLY A 98 -13.79 -0.94 2.89
N TYR A 99 -13.30 -2.17 2.73
CA TYR A 99 -11.86 -2.44 2.68
C TYR A 99 -11.21 -1.83 1.43
N THR A 100 -11.79 -2.00 0.25
CA THR A 100 -11.27 -1.38 -0.98
C THR A 100 -11.25 0.14 -0.90
N ALA A 101 -12.29 0.76 -0.32
CA ALA A 101 -12.32 2.20 -0.10
C ALA A 101 -11.24 2.66 0.88
N ALA A 102 -11.04 1.91 1.98
CA ALA A 102 -9.96 2.19 2.93
C ALA A 102 -8.58 2.10 2.26
N LEU A 103 -8.32 1.06 1.45
CA LEU A 103 -7.08 0.93 0.68
C LEU A 103 -6.90 2.11 -0.30
N PHE A 104 -7.96 2.49 -1.02
CA PHE A 104 -7.89 3.61 -1.94
C PHE A 104 -7.56 4.92 -1.22
N VAL A 105 -8.16 5.16 -0.06
CA VAL A 105 -7.87 6.38 0.72
C VAL A 105 -6.44 6.34 1.28
N LEU A 106 -6.06 5.25 1.94
CA LEU A 106 -4.80 5.14 2.68
C LEU A 106 -3.58 4.95 1.79
N CYS A 107 -3.69 4.17 0.71
CA CYS A 107 -2.57 3.78 -0.14
C CYS A 107 -2.53 4.57 -1.47
N TYR A 108 -3.51 5.43 -1.75
CA TYR A 108 -3.53 6.24 -2.97
C TYR A 108 -3.89 7.70 -2.72
N LEU A 109 -5.13 8.00 -2.30
CA LEU A 109 -5.62 9.37 -2.25
C LEU A 109 -4.87 10.24 -1.23
N ALA A 110 -4.77 9.81 0.03
CA ALA A 110 -4.11 10.59 1.06
C ALA A 110 -2.61 10.79 0.79
N PRO A 111 -1.82 9.74 0.45
CA PRO A 111 -0.43 9.91 0.06
C PRO A 111 -0.24 10.84 -1.14
N LEU A 112 -1.05 10.68 -2.18
CA LEU A 112 -0.96 11.51 -3.38
C LEU A 112 -1.21 12.98 -3.07
N LEU A 113 -2.26 13.29 -2.30
CA LEU A 113 -2.56 14.66 -1.87
C LEU A 113 -1.40 15.25 -1.04
N ILE A 114 -0.83 14.49 -0.12
CA ILE A 114 0.33 14.93 0.68
C ILE A 114 1.51 15.25 -0.25
N ILE A 115 1.88 14.33 -1.12
CA ILE A 115 2.98 14.50 -2.07
C ILE A 115 2.75 15.74 -2.93
N THR A 116 1.57 15.88 -3.55
CA THR A 116 1.22 17.01 -4.41
C THR A 116 1.29 18.34 -3.65
N VAL A 117 0.71 18.44 -2.45
CA VAL A 117 0.73 19.68 -1.66
C VAL A 117 2.16 20.05 -1.25
N LEU A 118 2.97 19.08 -0.84
CA LEU A 118 4.36 19.33 -0.43
C LEU A 118 5.21 19.81 -1.60
N TYR A 119 5.11 19.15 -2.77
CA TYR A 119 5.82 19.56 -3.97
C TYR A 119 5.32 20.88 -4.54
N TYR A 120 4.02 21.15 -4.48
CA TYR A 120 3.47 22.45 -4.85
C TYR A 120 4.05 23.58 -4.00
N LYS A 121 4.13 23.41 -2.68
CA LYS A 121 4.75 24.39 -1.78
C LYS A 121 6.24 24.59 -2.05
N ILE A 122 6.96 23.53 -2.42
CA ILE A 122 8.37 23.63 -2.85
C ILE A 122 8.44 24.48 -4.12
N ALA A 123 7.62 24.20 -5.13
CA ALA A 123 7.61 24.91 -6.40
C ALA A 123 7.25 26.40 -6.26
N MET A 124 6.37 26.76 -5.32
CA MET A 124 6.02 28.17 -5.04
C MET A 124 7.09 28.92 -4.24
N ARG A 125 8.00 28.20 -3.57
CA ARG A 125 9.09 28.83 -2.80
C ARG A 125 10.32 29.11 -3.67
N VAL A 126 10.55 28.26 -4.67
CA VAL A 126 11.58 28.43 -5.71
C VAL A 126 11.16 29.56 -6.64
#